data_AF-A0AAU7EL45-F1
#
_entry.id   AF-A0AAU7EL45-F1
#
_cell.length_a   1.000
_cell.length_b   1.000
_cell.length_c   1.000
_cell.angle_alpha   90.00
_cell.angle_beta   90.00
_cell.angle_gamma   90.00
#
_symmetry.space_group_name_H-M   'P 1'
#
loop_
_entity.id
_entity.type
_entity.pdbx_description
1 polymer ?
#
loop_
_entity_poly.entity_id
_entity_poly.type
_entity_poly.pdbx_seq_one_letter_code
_entity_poly.pdbx_strand_id
1 'polypeptide(L)'
;MHKIFTDSNKIAKTFSLYLMIFVATTSTCFAQSLYVVSDHQKPVVNYNHPDVLATKNLSGFETGQVVKLNGTYHMFVNEMFIRAHRDMRIAYWTSKDAINWERKGTIKESIPGRSHSNPLSEVWATGVEFNEEENAWNLFYVAYRGGDEEKGELPGSDYSGKIWRAKSVILGEEGIAGPYADMEVIMQPDENSQEWEGQQAVATFNPYKVGNTWFAFYDGHNYSPLGPWPSGLAFSNKLNGPWHRMPEGINPLKIVDNFMENPQVTKMKDGRYLTVFDSKGDHEIGYSISEDGVNWSKEIRLKVQKKPNIWVEEGDHSMRTPLCVIEEDNGSFTIVYTARTKINETSFYAIGKCSLAWK
;
A
#
# COMPACT_ATOMS: atom_id res chain seq x y z
N MET A 1 -43.27 -8.16 45.36
CA MET A 1 -43.65 -7.05 44.46
C MET A 1 -42.45 -6.76 43.59
N HIS A 2 -42.51 -7.16 42.31
CA HIS A 2 -41.64 -6.81 41.18
C HIS A 2 -40.11 -7.05 41.30
N LYS A 3 -39.35 -7.45 40.29
CA LYS A 3 -39.48 -8.09 38.97
C LYS A 3 -38.07 -7.95 38.37
N ILE A 4 -37.61 -8.90 37.55
CA ILE A 4 -36.65 -8.69 36.42
C ILE A 4 -35.15 -8.55 36.82
N PHE A 5 -34.14 -9.24 36.27
CA PHE A 5 -33.97 -10.07 35.07
C PHE A 5 -32.96 -11.22 35.34
N THR A 6 -33.20 -12.33 34.65
CA THR A 6 -32.41 -13.55 34.47
C THR A 6 -31.36 -13.43 33.36
N ASP A 7 -30.50 -14.45 33.28
CA ASP A 7 -29.76 -14.95 32.10
C ASP A 7 -28.38 -14.36 31.74
N SER A 8 -27.40 -14.70 32.58
CA SER A 8 -26.00 -14.89 32.17
C SER A 8 -25.82 -16.25 31.47
N ASN A 9 -26.38 -16.45 30.26
CA ASN A 9 -26.12 -17.66 29.43
C ASN A 9 -26.60 -17.55 27.96
N LYS A 10 -26.51 -16.37 27.33
CA LYS A 10 -26.91 -16.17 25.93
C LYS A 10 -26.01 -15.21 25.13
N ILE A 11 -24.69 -15.39 25.12
CA ILE A 11 -23.82 -14.78 24.07
C ILE A 11 -22.69 -15.75 23.65
N ALA A 12 -23.00 -17.05 23.57
CA ALA A 12 -22.06 -18.05 23.08
C ALA A 12 -22.81 -19.08 22.23
N LYS A 13 -23.48 -18.62 21.15
CA LYS A 13 -24.17 -19.52 20.21
C LYS A 13 -24.63 -18.83 18.91
N THR A 14 -23.76 -18.14 18.19
CA THR A 14 -23.96 -17.95 16.72
C THR A 14 -22.65 -17.60 16.01
N PHE A 15 -21.70 -18.53 16.00
CA PHE A 15 -20.71 -18.60 14.92
C PHE A 15 -20.80 -20.01 14.36
N SER A 16 -21.70 -20.19 13.38
CA SER A 16 -21.68 -21.38 12.53
C SER A 16 -20.46 -21.25 11.63
N LEU A 17 -19.36 -21.85 12.08
CA LEU A 17 -18.20 -22.13 11.26
C LEU A 17 -18.66 -23.11 10.17
N TYR A 18 -19.00 -22.60 8.99
CA TYR A 18 -19.20 -23.44 7.82
C TYR A 18 -17.84 -24.02 7.44
N LEU A 19 -17.60 -25.26 7.88
CA LEU A 19 -16.53 -26.10 7.37
C LEU A 19 -16.83 -26.41 5.90
N MET A 20 -16.35 -25.58 4.98
CA MET A 20 -16.34 -25.90 3.55
C MET A 20 -15.41 -27.09 3.34
N ILE A 21 -16.00 -28.27 3.11
CA ILE A 21 -15.29 -29.43 2.59
C ILE A 21 -14.92 -29.11 1.14
N PHE A 22 -13.66 -28.79 0.89
CA PHE A 22 -13.13 -28.66 -0.46
C PHE A 22 -13.08 -30.04 -1.12
N VAL A 23 -13.94 -30.24 -2.11
CA VAL A 23 -13.70 -31.25 -3.14
C VAL A 23 -12.54 -30.70 -3.97
N ALA A 24 -11.37 -31.31 -3.84
CA ALA A 24 -10.23 -31.00 -4.70
C ALA A 24 -10.53 -31.46 -6.14
N THR A 25 -11.22 -30.61 -6.90
CA THR A 25 -11.17 -30.70 -8.35
C THR A 25 -9.77 -30.28 -8.75
N THR A 26 -8.96 -31.23 -9.21
CA THR A 26 -7.68 -30.95 -9.86
C THR A 26 -7.96 -30.23 -11.17
N SER A 27 -8.20 -28.92 -11.08
CA SER A 27 -8.12 -28.05 -12.24
C SER A 27 -6.65 -28.02 -12.63
N THR A 28 -6.32 -28.62 -13.76
CA THR A 28 -5.04 -28.42 -14.43
C THR A 28 -4.99 -26.96 -14.87
N CYS A 29 -4.66 -26.07 -13.94
CA CYS A 29 -4.36 -24.68 -14.21
C CYS A 29 -3.03 -24.67 -14.98
N PHE A 30 -3.07 -24.40 -16.27
CA PHE A 30 -1.88 -23.88 -16.94
C PHE A 30 -1.47 -22.64 -16.15
N ALA A 31 -0.31 -22.69 -15.49
CA ALA A 31 0.16 -21.61 -14.63
C ALA A 31 0.38 -20.35 -15.48
N GLN A 32 -0.65 -19.51 -15.55
CA GLN A 32 -0.61 -18.23 -16.21
C GLN A 32 0.43 -17.37 -15.47
N SER A 33 1.37 -16.78 -16.21
CA SER A 33 2.42 -15.94 -15.62
C SER A 33 2.38 -14.55 -16.26
N LEU A 34 2.58 -13.52 -15.45
CA LEU A 34 2.72 -12.15 -15.96
C LEU A 34 4.06 -11.99 -16.67
N TYR A 35 4.05 -11.23 -17.75
CA TYR A 35 5.27 -10.75 -18.41
C TYR A 35 5.13 -9.29 -18.81
N VAL A 36 6.26 -8.60 -18.92
CA VAL A 36 6.32 -7.21 -19.40
C VAL A 36 6.12 -7.19 -20.91
N VAL A 37 5.07 -6.51 -21.36
CA VAL A 37 4.75 -6.29 -22.78
C VAL A 37 5.42 -5.01 -23.28
N SER A 38 5.50 -3.98 -22.44
CA SER A 38 6.20 -2.74 -22.74
C SER A 38 6.69 -2.07 -21.47
N ASP A 39 7.88 -1.48 -21.52
CA ASP A 39 8.45 -0.64 -20.48
C ASP A 39 8.82 0.74 -21.04
N HIS A 40 8.74 1.78 -20.21
CA HIS A 40 9.16 3.11 -20.63
C HIS A 40 10.67 3.28 -20.45
N GLN A 41 11.38 3.65 -21.52
CA GLN A 41 12.86 3.71 -21.55
C GLN A 41 13.48 4.69 -20.54
N LYS A 42 12.69 5.64 -20.05
CA LYS A 42 13.07 6.66 -19.08
C LYS A 42 11.96 6.76 -18.03
N PRO A 43 12.25 7.27 -16.82
CA PRO A 43 11.20 7.56 -15.86
C PRO A 43 10.16 8.52 -16.47
N VAL A 44 8.89 8.30 -16.16
CA VAL A 44 7.76 9.17 -16.56
C VAL A 44 7.69 10.43 -15.70
N VAL A 45 8.18 10.38 -14.46
CA VAL A 45 8.47 11.56 -13.63
C VAL A 45 9.89 11.42 -13.07
N ASN A 46 10.76 12.39 -13.38
CA ASN A 46 12.15 12.42 -12.92
C ASN A 46 12.50 13.76 -12.28
N TYR A 47 13.75 13.92 -11.84
CA TYR A 47 14.24 15.13 -11.20
C TYR A 47 14.18 16.42 -12.02
N ASN A 48 14.16 16.30 -13.35
CA ASN A 48 14.04 17.44 -14.27
C ASN A 48 12.58 17.76 -14.61
N HIS A 49 11.60 17.02 -14.08
CA HIS A 49 10.21 17.30 -14.32
C HIS A 49 9.87 18.71 -13.78
N PRO A 50 9.18 19.58 -14.55
CA PRO A 50 8.91 20.96 -14.14
C PRO A 50 8.28 21.07 -12.74
N ASP A 51 7.28 20.23 -12.46
CA ASP A 51 6.62 20.21 -11.14
C ASP A 51 7.52 19.70 -10.00
N VAL A 52 8.47 18.82 -10.30
CA VAL A 52 9.45 18.33 -9.30
C VAL A 52 10.38 19.47 -8.90
N LEU A 53 10.89 20.22 -9.88
CA LEU A 53 11.73 21.39 -9.67
C LEU A 53 10.97 22.51 -8.94
N ALA A 54 9.76 22.82 -9.40
CA ALA A 54 8.92 23.89 -8.85
C ALA A 54 8.59 23.66 -7.37
N THR A 55 8.44 22.39 -6.97
CA THR A 55 8.03 22.03 -5.62
C THR A 55 9.16 21.53 -4.73
N LYS A 56 10.41 21.60 -5.21
CA LYS A 56 11.64 21.21 -4.49
C LYS A 56 11.59 19.78 -3.95
N ASN A 57 11.02 18.85 -4.71
CA ASN A 57 11.16 17.43 -4.40
C ASN A 57 12.58 16.97 -4.80
N LEU A 58 13.50 16.93 -3.81
CA LEU A 58 14.92 16.73 -4.06
C LEU A 58 15.34 15.25 -4.01
N SER A 59 14.58 14.40 -3.32
CA SER A 59 14.91 12.98 -3.15
C SER A 59 13.97 12.05 -3.92
N GLY A 60 12.86 12.57 -4.47
CA GLY A 60 11.97 11.83 -5.34
C GLY A 60 10.75 11.29 -4.60
N PHE A 61 10.33 10.09 -4.97
CA PHE A 61 9.02 9.55 -4.62
C PHE A 61 9.12 8.15 -4.01
N GLU A 62 8.28 7.84 -3.06
CA GLU A 62 8.15 6.48 -2.52
C GLU A 62 6.74 6.28 -1.97
N THR A 63 6.19 5.07 -2.08
CA THR A 63 4.85 4.69 -1.60
C THR A 63 3.70 5.55 -2.16
N GLY A 64 2.51 4.97 -2.18
CA GLY A 64 1.30 5.62 -2.64
C GLY A 64 0.44 4.67 -3.46
N GLN A 65 -0.58 5.25 -4.10
CA GLN A 65 -1.49 4.51 -4.95
C GLN A 65 -1.85 5.31 -6.21
N VAL A 66 -2.01 4.61 -7.32
CA VAL A 66 -2.66 5.12 -8.52
C VAL A 66 -4.01 4.44 -8.69
N VAL A 67 -5.07 5.23 -8.81
CA VAL A 67 -6.40 4.78 -9.20
C VAL A 67 -6.76 5.33 -10.58
N LYS A 68 -7.58 4.60 -11.33
CA LYS A 68 -8.08 5.06 -12.64
C LYS A 68 -9.58 5.33 -12.54
N LEU A 69 -9.96 6.58 -12.79
CA LEU A 69 -11.33 7.07 -12.72
C LEU A 69 -11.66 7.80 -14.03
N ASN A 70 -12.74 7.40 -14.71
CA ASN A 70 -13.23 8.08 -15.91
C ASN A 70 -12.14 8.38 -16.96
N GLY A 71 -11.28 7.38 -17.22
CA GLY A 71 -10.17 7.49 -18.18
C GLY A 71 -8.99 8.36 -17.71
N THR A 72 -8.94 8.74 -16.45
CA THR A 72 -7.87 9.54 -15.84
C THR A 72 -7.19 8.72 -14.77
N TYR A 73 -5.86 8.71 -14.76
CA TYR A 73 -5.05 8.18 -13.68
C TYR A 73 -4.86 9.26 -12.62
N HIS A 74 -5.06 8.90 -11.37
CA HIS A 74 -4.98 9.73 -10.19
C HIS A 74 -3.95 9.11 -9.26
N MET A 75 -2.79 9.76 -9.14
CA MET A 75 -1.68 9.28 -8.32
C MET A 75 -1.60 10.08 -7.03
N PHE A 76 -1.69 9.38 -5.91
CA PHE A 76 -1.37 9.88 -4.58
C PHE A 76 -0.06 9.25 -4.18
N VAL A 77 0.99 10.06 -4.05
CA VAL A 77 2.35 9.56 -3.88
C VAL A 77 3.08 10.40 -2.85
N ASN A 78 3.94 9.79 -2.03
CA ASN A 78 4.79 10.60 -1.17
C ASN A 78 5.92 11.24 -1.95
N GLU A 79 6.13 12.52 -1.70
CA GLU A 79 7.28 13.27 -2.12
C GLU A 79 8.23 13.40 -0.92
N MET A 80 9.46 12.94 -1.11
CA MET A 80 10.56 13.12 -0.17
C MET A 80 11.22 14.48 -0.44
N PHE A 81 10.60 15.55 0.08
CA PHE A 81 11.03 16.90 -0.20
C PHE A 81 12.22 17.28 0.68
N ILE A 82 13.31 17.80 0.10
CA ILE A 82 14.54 18.17 0.83
C ILE A 82 15.31 16.99 1.45
N ARG A 83 14.80 16.34 2.51
CA ARG A 83 15.49 15.24 3.21
C ARG A 83 14.75 13.91 3.04
N ALA A 84 15.39 12.97 2.33
CA ALA A 84 14.89 11.62 2.13
C ALA A 84 14.45 10.94 3.44
N HIS A 85 13.27 10.30 3.42
CA HIS A 85 12.65 9.58 4.54
C HIS A 85 12.62 10.37 5.86
N ARG A 86 12.39 11.69 5.79
CA ARG A 86 12.29 12.59 6.96
C ARG A 86 11.28 13.71 6.73
N ASP A 87 11.39 14.35 5.58
CA ASP A 87 10.53 15.46 5.19
C ASP A 87 9.56 14.93 4.12
N MET A 88 8.34 14.63 4.54
CA MET A 88 7.38 13.86 3.76
C MET A 88 6.13 14.67 3.46
N ARG A 89 5.63 14.58 2.23
CA ARG A 89 4.28 15.06 1.91
C ARG A 89 3.58 14.15 0.94
N ILE A 90 2.29 13.98 1.10
CA ILE A 90 1.41 13.27 0.18
C ILE A 90 0.99 14.26 -0.91
N ALA A 91 1.37 13.99 -2.15
CA ALA A 91 1.04 14.82 -3.30
C ALA A 91 0.03 14.12 -4.21
N TYR A 92 -0.79 14.91 -4.89
CA TYR A 92 -1.79 14.46 -5.84
C TYR A 92 -1.40 14.89 -7.25
N TRP A 93 -1.41 13.92 -8.17
CA TRP A 93 -1.02 14.06 -9.56
C TRP A 93 -2.06 13.40 -10.47
N THR A 94 -2.18 13.89 -11.71
CA THR A 94 -3.09 13.31 -12.70
C THR A 94 -2.41 13.05 -14.03
N SER A 95 -2.87 12.03 -14.76
CA SER A 95 -2.45 11.74 -16.12
C SER A 95 -3.59 11.12 -16.94
N LYS A 96 -3.61 11.31 -18.26
CA LYS A 96 -4.54 10.62 -19.16
C LYS A 96 -4.00 9.30 -19.72
N ASP A 97 -2.69 9.09 -19.63
CA ASP A 97 -1.99 7.97 -20.28
C ASP A 97 -0.96 7.26 -19.37
N ALA A 98 -0.90 7.67 -18.09
CA ALA A 98 0.09 7.25 -17.10
C ALA A 98 1.56 7.54 -17.50
N ILE A 99 1.77 8.42 -18.48
CA ILE A 99 3.09 8.85 -18.98
C ILE A 99 3.27 10.34 -18.74
N ASN A 100 2.30 11.15 -19.14
CA ASN A 100 2.34 12.60 -19.00
C ASN A 100 1.61 12.99 -17.72
N TRP A 101 2.36 13.31 -16.68
CA TRP A 101 1.85 13.61 -15.35
C TRP A 101 1.85 15.11 -15.07
N GLU A 102 0.80 15.58 -14.40
CA GLU A 102 0.69 16.96 -13.92
C GLU A 102 0.41 16.94 -12.41
N ARG A 103 1.22 17.69 -11.66
CA ARG A 103 1.03 17.82 -10.21
C ARG A 103 -0.13 18.78 -9.94
N LYS A 104 -1.07 18.35 -9.10
CA LYS A 104 -2.25 19.14 -8.73
C LYS A 104 -2.13 19.80 -7.37
N GLY A 105 -1.42 19.19 -6.42
CA GLY A 105 -1.25 19.81 -5.11
C GLY A 105 -0.67 18.89 -4.05
N THR A 106 -0.51 19.45 -2.85
CA THR A 106 -0.19 18.71 -1.63
C THR A 106 -1.48 18.43 -0.87
N ILE A 107 -1.68 17.18 -0.44
CA ILE A 107 -2.82 16.75 0.37
C ILE A 107 -2.49 16.80 1.86
N LYS A 108 -1.30 16.32 2.24
CA LYS A 108 -0.84 16.23 3.63
C LYS A 108 0.66 16.42 3.71
N GLU A 109 1.14 17.03 4.78
CA GLU A 109 2.56 17.14 5.10
C GLU A 109 2.82 16.51 6.47
N SER A 110 4.02 15.94 6.65
CA SER A 110 4.51 15.61 7.99
C SER A 110 4.76 16.89 8.79
N ILE A 111 4.75 16.76 10.11
CA ILE A 111 5.19 17.83 11.00
C ILE A 111 6.71 17.72 11.13
N PRO A 112 7.49 18.75 10.75
CA PRO A 112 8.94 18.69 10.83
C PRO A 112 9.46 18.45 12.25
N GLY A 113 10.52 17.66 12.36
CA GLY A 113 11.17 17.35 13.63
C GLY A 113 10.82 15.94 14.09
N ARG A 114 11.66 14.98 13.69
CA ARG A 114 11.51 13.57 14.08
C ARG A 114 11.82 13.42 15.56
N SER A 115 10.81 13.07 16.35
CA SER A 115 10.93 12.82 17.79
C SER A 115 9.89 11.82 18.26
N HIS A 116 10.12 11.20 19.41
CA HIS A 116 9.15 10.33 20.08
C HIS A 116 7.85 11.05 20.49
N SER A 117 7.89 12.38 20.63
CA SER A 117 6.75 13.22 20.99
C SER A 117 5.94 13.73 19.78
N ASN A 118 6.45 13.59 18.57
CA ASN A 118 5.79 14.03 17.34
C ASN A 118 5.16 12.82 16.60
N PRO A 119 3.84 12.57 16.74
CA PRO A 119 3.17 11.42 16.15
C PRO A 119 2.94 11.53 14.63
N LEU A 120 3.28 12.68 14.04
CA LEU A 120 3.17 12.96 12.61
C LEU A 120 4.55 13.32 12.03
N SER A 121 5.63 12.79 12.62
CA SER A 121 7.01 13.05 12.17
C SER A 121 7.20 12.64 10.72
N GLU A 122 6.55 11.54 10.32
CA GLU A 122 6.53 11.03 8.96
C GLU A 122 5.12 10.57 8.62
N VAL A 123 4.70 10.83 7.38
CA VAL A 123 3.40 10.40 6.87
C VAL A 123 3.61 9.73 5.52
N TRP A 124 2.99 8.56 5.31
CA TRP A 124 3.10 7.78 4.08
C TRP A 124 1.71 7.39 3.58
N ALA A 125 1.34 7.80 2.37
CA ALA A 125 0.09 7.41 1.73
C ALA A 125 0.13 5.93 1.42
N THR A 126 -0.92 5.19 1.78
CA THR A 126 -0.97 3.75 1.56
C THR A 126 -2.08 3.40 0.58
N GLY A 127 -3.31 3.86 0.85
CA GLY A 127 -4.48 3.54 0.03
C GLY A 127 -5.44 4.72 -0.16
N VAL A 128 -6.23 4.66 -1.23
CA VAL A 128 -7.18 5.66 -1.71
C VAL A 128 -8.37 4.91 -2.29
N GLU A 129 -9.46 4.86 -1.55
CA GLU A 129 -10.64 4.07 -1.92
C GLU A 129 -11.91 4.91 -1.86
N PHE A 130 -12.80 4.68 -2.82
CA PHE A 130 -14.11 5.32 -2.81
C PHE A 130 -15.04 4.56 -1.85
N ASN A 131 -15.55 5.26 -0.84
CA ASN A 131 -16.54 4.69 0.08
C ASN A 131 -17.94 4.97 -0.46
N GLU A 132 -18.59 3.96 -1.02
CA GLU A 132 -19.97 4.02 -1.49
C GLU A 132 -20.96 4.40 -0.38
N GLU A 133 -20.76 3.93 0.86
CA GLU A 133 -21.67 4.23 1.98
C GLU A 133 -21.64 5.71 2.38
N GLU A 134 -20.47 6.34 2.29
CA GLU A 134 -20.29 7.76 2.61
C GLU A 134 -20.35 8.66 1.37
N ASN A 135 -20.45 8.07 0.17
CA ASN A 135 -20.33 8.75 -1.11
C ASN A 135 -19.12 9.69 -1.16
N ALA A 136 -17.94 9.21 -0.75
CA ALA A 136 -16.74 10.03 -0.64
C ALA A 136 -15.45 9.21 -0.77
N TRP A 137 -14.41 9.83 -1.33
CA TRP A 137 -13.07 9.27 -1.35
C TRP A 137 -12.44 9.26 0.04
N ASN A 138 -11.76 8.18 0.37
CA ASN A 138 -11.02 8.01 1.61
C ASN A 138 -9.54 7.81 1.26
N LEU A 139 -8.67 8.59 1.89
CA LEU A 139 -7.22 8.44 1.87
C LEU A 139 -6.78 7.80 3.18
N PHE A 140 -6.01 6.73 3.08
CA PHE A 140 -5.36 6.06 4.19
C PHE A 140 -3.88 6.40 4.15
N TYR A 141 -3.34 6.80 5.30
CA TYR A 141 -1.91 7.05 5.43
C TYR A 141 -1.43 6.57 6.79
N VAL A 142 -0.22 6.02 6.83
CA VAL A 142 0.47 5.74 8.09
C VAL A 142 1.15 7.01 8.58
N ALA A 143 1.13 7.22 9.88
CA ALA A 143 1.95 8.22 10.54
C ALA A 143 2.81 7.62 11.65
N TYR A 144 4.04 8.09 11.76
CA TYR A 144 5.02 7.61 12.73
C TYR A 144 5.52 8.71 13.65
N ARG A 145 5.97 8.29 14.83
CA ARG A 145 6.90 9.04 15.67
C ARG A 145 8.32 8.50 15.51
N GLY A 146 9.31 9.31 15.89
CA GLY A 146 10.67 8.83 16.05
C GLY A 146 10.84 7.92 17.28
N GLY A 147 11.98 7.23 17.36
CA GLY A 147 12.38 6.46 18.53
C GLY A 147 12.55 7.30 19.81
N ASP A 148 12.22 6.69 20.93
CA ASP A 148 12.33 7.16 22.31
C ASP A 148 13.54 6.51 23.01
N GLU A 149 14.64 7.27 23.15
CA GLU A 149 15.88 6.78 23.77
C GLU A 149 15.67 6.29 25.21
N GLU A 150 14.74 6.92 25.97
CA GLU A 150 14.44 6.52 27.34
C GLU A 150 13.82 5.12 27.42
N LYS A 151 13.23 4.65 26.31
CA LYS A 151 12.71 3.29 26.14
C LYS A 151 13.69 2.34 25.45
N GLY A 152 14.90 2.79 25.14
CA GLY A 152 15.91 2.04 24.40
C GLY A 152 15.60 1.88 22.91
N GLU A 153 14.72 2.71 22.36
CA GLU A 153 14.40 2.72 20.94
C GLU A 153 15.48 3.45 20.13
N LEU A 154 15.70 3.02 18.88
CA LEU A 154 16.70 3.62 18.00
C LEU A 154 16.29 5.03 17.55
N PRO A 155 17.11 6.06 17.83
CA PRO A 155 16.86 7.40 17.34
C PRO A 155 16.84 7.43 15.81
N GLY A 156 15.76 7.97 15.24
CA GLY A 156 15.63 8.08 13.78
C GLY A 156 15.10 6.83 13.07
N SER A 157 14.52 5.87 13.78
CA SER A 157 13.64 4.84 13.19
C SER A 157 12.15 5.15 13.47
N ASP A 158 11.24 4.51 12.73
CA ASP A 158 9.79 4.79 12.75
C ASP A 158 9.06 3.89 13.73
N TYR A 159 8.60 4.45 14.85
CA TYR A 159 7.93 3.66 15.87
C TYR A 159 6.43 3.91 15.90
N SER A 160 5.70 2.87 16.30
CA SER A 160 4.28 2.95 16.66
C SER A 160 3.39 3.51 15.54
N GLY A 161 3.54 2.98 14.32
CA GLY A 161 2.78 3.40 13.14
C GLY A 161 1.27 3.36 13.36
N LYS A 162 0.60 4.44 12.95
CA LYS A 162 -0.86 4.58 13.06
C LYS A 162 -1.45 4.85 11.69
N ILE A 163 -2.48 4.08 11.33
CA ILE A 163 -3.22 4.29 10.10
C ILE A 163 -4.30 5.32 10.35
N TRP A 164 -4.09 6.51 9.81
CA TRP A 164 -5.08 7.55 9.71
C TRP A 164 -5.96 7.32 8.50
N ARG A 165 -7.24 7.54 8.70
CA ARG A 165 -8.23 7.67 7.64
C ARG A 165 -8.57 9.15 7.50
N ALA A 166 -8.34 9.69 6.32
CA ALA A 166 -8.85 10.99 5.90
C ALA A 166 -9.95 10.79 4.84
N LYS A 167 -10.91 11.69 4.79
CA LYS A 167 -12.03 11.63 3.86
C LYS A 167 -12.13 12.94 3.07
N SER A 168 -12.39 12.83 1.77
CA SER A 168 -12.69 14.00 0.95
C SER A 168 -13.93 14.70 1.48
N VAL A 169 -13.84 16.02 1.64
CA VAL A 169 -15.00 16.84 2.05
C VAL A 169 -15.96 17.06 0.88
N ILE A 170 -15.52 16.79 -0.35
CA ILE A 170 -16.36 16.83 -1.55
C ILE A 170 -16.93 15.43 -1.77
N LEU A 171 -18.25 15.34 -1.78
CA LEU A 171 -18.96 14.08 -2.03
C LEU A 171 -18.91 13.70 -3.52
N GLY A 172 -19.09 12.41 -3.78
CA GLY A 172 -19.08 11.82 -5.13
C GLY A 172 -17.69 11.54 -5.68
N GLU A 173 -17.64 10.87 -6.82
CA GLU A 173 -16.40 10.49 -7.48
C GLU A 173 -15.54 11.69 -7.87
N GLU A 174 -16.16 12.83 -8.20
CA GLU A 174 -15.47 14.10 -8.50
C GLU A 174 -14.70 14.66 -7.30
N GLY A 175 -15.01 14.19 -6.09
CA GLY A 175 -14.31 14.57 -4.87
C GLY A 175 -12.90 13.98 -4.72
N ILE A 176 -12.40 13.21 -5.70
CA ILE A 176 -11.09 12.54 -5.62
C ILE A 176 -9.95 13.53 -5.35
N ALA A 177 -10.02 14.75 -5.85
CA ALA A 177 -8.99 15.77 -5.62
C ALA A 177 -8.97 16.31 -4.17
N GLY A 178 -9.94 15.95 -3.34
CA GLY A 178 -10.11 16.50 -2.00
C GLY A 178 -10.78 17.89 -2.02
N PRO A 179 -10.55 18.73 -0.99
CA PRO A 179 -9.60 18.53 0.10
C PRO A 179 -10.01 17.39 1.04
N TYR A 180 -9.03 16.80 1.71
CA TYR A 180 -9.23 15.68 2.65
C TYR A 180 -9.17 16.18 4.09
N ALA A 181 -10.13 15.74 4.91
CA ALA A 181 -10.15 15.98 6.35
C ALA A 181 -9.80 14.69 7.09
N ASP A 182 -8.88 14.76 8.06
CA ASP A 182 -8.58 13.64 8.96
C ASP A 182 -9.84 13.28 9.75
N MET A 183 -10.22 12.01 9.73
CA MET A 183 -11.40 11.51 10.42
C MET A 183 -11.01 10.84 11.73
N GLU A 184 -10.19 9.80 11.65
CA GLU A 184 -9.83 8.97 12.80
C GLU A 184 -8.61 8.09 12.51
N VAL A 185 -8.03 7.53 13.56
CA VAL A 185 -7.07 6.43 13.48
C VAL A 185 -7.86 5.13 13.44
N ILE A 186 -7.74 4.37 12.36
CA ILE A 186 -8.49 3.11 12.16
C ILE A 186 -7.70 1.86 12.56
N MET A 187 -6.38 1.97 12.70
CA MET A 187 -5.51 0.90 13.18
C MET A 187 -4.24 1.48 13.81
N GLN A 188 -3.83 0.93 14.95
CA GLN A 188 -2.64 1.36 15.70
C GLN A 188 -2.13 0.21 16.58
N PRO A 189 -0.94 0.34 17.21
CA PRO A 189 -0.57 -0.54 18.30
C PRO A 189 -1.60 -0.47 19.43
N ASP A 190 -2.14 -1.62 19.81
CA ASP A 190 -3.14 -1.78 20.86
C ASP A 190 -3.07 -3.19 21.47
N GLU A 191 -4.01 -3.55 22.35
CA GLU A 191 -4.06 -4.87 22.97
C GLU A 191 -4.31 -6.03 21.99
N ASN A 192 -4.71 -5.73 20.75
CA ASN A 192 -4.93 -6.72 19.70
C ASN A 192 -3.76 -6.80 18.71
N SER A 193 -2.69 -6.01 18.90
CA SER A 193 -1.46 -6.14 18.11
C SER A 193 -0.83 -7.53 18.28
N GLN A 194 -0.34 -8.06 17.16
CA GLN A 194 0.35 -9.35 17.14
C GLN A 194 1.87 -9.13 17.19
N GLU A 195 2.61 -10.10 17.76
CA GLU A 195 4.06 -9.96 18.00
C GLU A 195 4.85 -9.65 16.72
N TRP A 196 4.42 -10.18 15.56
CA TRP A 196 5.10 -9.98 14.29
C TRP A 196 5.06 -8.54 13.78
N GLU A 197 4.12 -7.71 14.25
CA GLU A 197 3.99 -6.30 13.87
C GLU A 197 5.23 -5.50 14.29
N GLY A 198 5.90 -5.94 15.37
CA GLY A 198 7.14 -5.35 15.86
C GLY A 198 7.02 -3.89 16.29
N GLN A 199 8.18 -3.25 16.45
CA GLN A 199 8.33 -1.87 16.92
C GLN A 199 7.72 -0.81 15.99
N GLN A 200 7.82 -1.02 14.67
CA GLN A 200 7.21 -0.15 13.68
C GLN A 200 5.68 -0.28 13.70
N ALA A 201 5.19 -1.42 14.16
CA ALA A 201 3.79 -1.81 14.25
C ALA A 201 3.11 -1.92 12.88
N VAL A 202 2.39 -0.89 12.44
CA VAL A 202 1.67 -0.91 11.16
C VAL A 202 2.37 0.01 10.18
N ALA A 203 2.85 -0.54 9.07
CA ALA A 203 3.65 0.19 8.10
C ALA A 203 3.00 0.47 6.74
N THR A 204 1.98 -0.29 6.38
CA THR A 204 1.12 -0.02 5.23
C THR A 204 -0.33 -0.32 5.57
N PHE A 205 -1.26 0.16 4.76
CA PHE A 205 -2.68 -0.18 4.87
C PHE A 205 -3.38 0.00 3.53
N ASN A 206 -3.54 -1.09 2.78
CA ASN A 206 -4.05 -1.07 1.40
C ASN A 206 -5.38 -1.82 1.33
N PRO A 207 -6.51 -1.11 1.53
CA PRO A 207 -7.82 -1.73 1.56
C PRO A 207 -8.32 -2.14 0.17
N TYR A 208 -9.06 -3.24 0.10
CA TYR A 208 -9.73 -3.75 -1.09
C TYR A 208 -10.98 -4.53 -0.68
N LYS A 209 -11.95 -4.64 -1.59
CA LYS A 209 -13.25 -5.25 -1.30
C LYS A 209 -13.37 -6.66 -1.88
N VAL A 210 -13.77 -7.61 -1.04
CA VAL A 210 -14.10 -8.99 -1.42
C VAL A 210 -15.56 -9.25 -1.03
N GLY A 211 -16.45 -9.26 -2.02
CA GLY A 211 -17.89 -9.33 -1.77
C GLY A 211 -18.36 -8.16 -0.91
N ASN A 212 -18.86 -8.45 0.30
CA ASN A 212 -19.33 -7.44 1.26
C ASN A 212 -18.31 -7.13 2.37
N THR A 213 -17.11 -7.72 2.32
CA THR A 213 -16.07 -7.54 3.33
C THR A 213 -14.92 -6.74 2.73
N TRP A 214 -14.47 -5.74 3.46
CA TRP A 214 -13.23 -5.05 3.19
C TRP A 214 -12.08 -5.80 3.85
N PHE A 215 -11.02 -6.02 3.10
CA PHE A 215 -9.74 -6.51 3.58
C PHE A 215 -8.68 -5.43 3.38
N ALA A 216 -7.59 -5.48 4.13
CA ALA A 216 -6.45 -4.61 3.91
C ALA A 216 -5.16 -5.36 4.19
N PHE A 217 -4.18 -5.26 3.27
CA PHE A 217 -2.81 -5.62 3.59
C PHE A 217 -2.22 -4.60 4.56
N TYR A 218 -1.50 -5.09 5.55
CA TYR A 218 -0.71 -4.25 6.44
C TYR A 218 0.63 -4.92 6.78
N ASP A 219 1.66 -4.10 6.92
CA ASP A 219 3.04 -4.55 7.10
C ASP A 219 3.51 -4.26 8.53
N GLY A 220 4.48 -5.03 9.01
CA GLY A 220 5.12 -4.86 10.31
C GLY A 220 6.63 -4.98 10.24
N HIS A 221 7.33 -4.49 11.28
CA HIS A 221 8.79 -4.57 11.34
C HIS A 221 9.33 -4.34 12.75
N ASN A 222 10.47 -4.98 13.03
CA ASN A 222 11.25 -4.76 14.23
C ASN A 222 12.65 -4.24 13.89
N TYR A 223 13.09 -3.16 14.54
CA TYR A 223 14.42 -2.60 14.31
C TYR A 223 15.50 -3.24 15.18
N SER A 224 15.14 -3.62 16.41
CA SER A 224 16.09 -4.18 17.37
C SER A 224 15.46 -5.33 18.18
N PRO A 225 15.93 -6.60 18.00
CA PRO A 225 16.84 -7.03 16.93
C PRO A 225 16.20 -6.82 15.55
N LEU A 226 17.03 -6.59 14.52
CA LEU A 226 16.53 -6.37 13.16
C LEU A 226 15.73 -7.59 12.69
N GLY A 227 14.44 -7.37 12.43
CA GLY A 227 13.49 -8.39 12.02
C GLY A 227 13.18 -8.36 10.52
N PRO A 228 12.40 -9.34 10.04
CA PRO A 228 11.87 -9.33 8.68
C PRO A 228 10.84 -8.21 8.46
N TRP A 229 10.32 -8.11 7.23
CA TRP A 229 9.13 -7.33 6.85
C TRP A 229 7.96 -8.27 6.49
N PRO A 230 7.27 -8.81 7.50
CA PRO A 230 6.03 -9.56 7.31
C PRO A 230 4.86 -8.66 6.93
N SER A 231 3.91 -9.24 6.19
CA SER A 231 2.59 -8.65 5.95
C SER A 231 1.49 -9.54 6.50
N GLY A 232 0.40 -8.92 6.94
CA GLY A 232 -0.83 -9.57 7.36
C GLY A 232 -2.03 -8.99 6.65
N LEU A 233 -3.20 -9.54 6.97
CA LEU A 233 -4.50 -9.01 6.56
C LEU A 233 -5.27 -8.50 7.76
N ALA A 234 -5.96 -7.38 7.57
CA ALA A 234 -7.05 -6.92 8.41
C ALA A 234 -8.36 -6.99 7.64
N PHE A 235 -9.49 -6.99 8.34
CA PHE A 235 -10.82 -7.00 7.72
C PHE A 235 -11.80 -6.09 8.46
N SER A 236 -12.81 -5.64 7.72
CA SER A 236 -13.97 -4.94 8.25
C SER A 236 -15.18 -5.17 7.35
N ASN A 237 -16.39 -5.01 7.89
CA ASN A 237 -17.60 -4.97 7.07
C ASN A 237 -17.79 -3.60 6.41
N LYS A 238 -17.04 -2.57 6.84
CA LYS A 238 -17.14 -1.21 6.33
C LYS A 238 -15.77 -0.60 6.12
N LEU A 239 -15.61 0.21 5.09
CA LEU A 239 -14.32 0.87 4.82
C LEU A 239 -13.88 1.79 5.96
N ASN A 240 -14.83 2.44 6.63
CA ASN A 240 -14.57 3.28 7.81
C ASN A 240 -14.41 2.49 9.13
N GLY A 241 -14.33 1.16 9.07
CA GLY A 241 -14.13 0.32 10.23
C GLY A 241 -15.40 0.02 11.06
N PRO A 242 -15.24 -0.57 12.26
CA PRO A 242 -13.97 -0.92 12.90
C PRO A 242 -13.21 -2.00 12.12
N TRP A 243 -11.88 -1.94 12.14
CA TRP A 243 -11.01 -2.91 11.49
C TRP A 243 -10.47 -3.92 12.51
N HIS A 244 -10.37 -5.17 12.10
CA HIS A 244 -9.88 -6.27 12.92
C HIS A 244 -8.73 -6.97 12.20
N ARG A 245 -7.64 -7.25 12.91
CA ARG A 245 -6.54 -8.07 12.38
C ARG A 245 -7.06 -9.50 12.17
N MET A 246 -6.66 -10.14 11.07
CA MET A 246 -6.84 -11.59 10.94
C MET A 246 -6.08 -12.29 12.07
N PRO A 247 -6.61 -13.38 12.65
CA PRO A 247 -6.02 -14.01 13.83
C PRO A 247 -4.63 -14.59 13.55
N GLU A 248 -3.86 -14.78 14.62
CA GLU A 248 -2.62 -15.54 14.58
C GLU A 248 -2.83 -16.93 13.96
N GLY A 249 -1.85 -17.39 13.19
CA GLY A 249 -1.96 -18.61 12.39
C GLY A 249 -2.50 -18.37 10.98
N ILE A 250 -3.20 -17.25 10.75
CA ILE A 250 -3.42 -16.68 9.41
C ILE A 250 -2.40 -15.57 9.16
N ASN A 251 -2.29 -14.63 10.09
CA ASN A 251 -1.22 -13.64 10.08
C ASN A 251 0.04 -14.15 10.80
N PRO A 252 1.24 -13.75 10.35
CA PRO A 252 1.50 -13.08 9.07
C PRO A 252 1.31 -14.04 7.87
N LEU A 253 1.04 -13.49 6.70
CA LEU A 253 0.84 -14.24 5.47
C LEU A 253 2.15 -14.88 4.99
N LYS A 254 2.04 -16.08 4.40
CA LYS A 254 3.20 -16.86 3.92
C LYS A 254 3.48 -16.68 2.42
N ILE A 255 3.18 -15.49 1.88
CA ILE A 255 3.37 -15.17 0.44
C ILE A 255 4.86 -15.15 0.08
N VAL A 256 5.65 -14.39 0.83
CA VAL A 256 7.10 -14.24 0.64
C VAL A 256 7.89 -14.95 1.74
N ASP A 257 9.15 -15.30 1.44
CA ASP A 257 10.07 -15.86 2.44
C ASP A 257 10.97 -14.80 3.08
N ASN A 258 11.16 -13.63 2.44
CA ASN A 258 12.16 -12.65 2.85
C ASN A 258 11.62 -11.24 3.08
N PHE A 259 10.89 -10.69 2.10
CA PHE A 259 10.50 -9.29 2.12
C PHE A 259 9.32 -9.06 1.17
N MET A 260 8.30 -8.38 1.66
CA MET A 260 7.29 -7.70 0.86
C MET A 260 6.91 -6.40 1.55
N GLU A 261 6.56 -5.38 0.77
CA GLU A 261 6.04 -4.12 1.29
C GLU A 261 4.98 -3.54 0.35
N ASN A 262 4.08 -2.73 0.91
CA ASN A 262 3.14 -1.88 0.18
C ASN A 262 2.33 -2.62 -0.91
N PRO A 263 1.64 -3.74 -0.58
CA PRO A 263 0.94 -4.53 -1.59
C PRO A 263 -0.26 -3.77 -2.17
N GLN A 264 -0.29 -3.63 -3.49
CA GLN A 264 -1.39 -3.04 -4.24
C GLN A 264 -2.26 -4.16 -4.81
N VAL A 265 -3.56 -4.14 -4.52
CA VAL A 265 -4.49 -5.20 -4.92
C VAL A 265 -5.40 -4.70 -6.02
N THR A 266 -5.71 -5.56 -6.99
CA THR A 266 -6.78 -5.33 -7.97
C THR A 266 -7.58 -6.59 -8.17
N LYS A 267 -8.91 -6.43 -8.12
CA LYS A 267 -9.83 -7.48 -8.55
C LYS A 267 -9.89 -7.48 -10.07
N MET A 268 -9.56 -8.62 -10.67
CA MET A 268 -9.54 -8.81 -12.11
C MET A 268 -10.95 -9.08 -12.65
N LYS A 269 -11.14 -8.84 -13.94
CA LYS A 269 -12.41 -9.05 -14.67
C LYS A 269 -12.90 -10.50 -14.62
N ASP A 270 -12.00 -11.46 -14.48
CA ASP A 270 -12.33 -12.87 -14.31
C ASP A 270 -12.76 -13.25 -12.88
N GLY A 271 -12.73 -12.30 -11.95
CA GLY A 271 -13.17 -12.46 -10.56
C GLY A 271 -12.06 -12.77 -9.56
N ARG A 272 -10.85 -13.13 -10.03
CA ARG A 272 -9.68 -13.36 -9.19
C ARG A 272 -9.09 -12.02 -8.71
N TYR A 273 -8.10 -12.10 -7.83
CA TYR A 273 -7.37 -10.96 -7.29
C TYR A 273 -5.89 -11.10 -7.63
N LEU A 274 -5.29 -9.99 -8.04
CA LEU A 274 -3.86 -9.86 -8.27
C LEU A 274 -3.32 -8.83 -7.28
N THR A 275 -2.22 -9.16 -6.63
CA THR A 275 -1.46 -8.19 -5.85
C THR A 275 -0.05 -8.05 -6.40
N VAL A 276 0.45 -6.81 -6.47
CA VAL A 276 1.85 -6.47 -6.75
C VAL A 276 2.43 -5.74 -5.54
N PHE A 277 3.68 -6.00 -5.23
CA PHE A 277 4.33 -5.45 -4.04
C PHE A 277 5.82 -5.23 -4.27
N ASP A 278 6.40 -4.38 -3.43
CA ASP A 278 7.84 -4.21 -3.35
C ASP A 278 8.48 -5.52 -2.90
N SER A 279 9.53 -5.96 -3.58
CA SER A 279 10.23 -7.20 -3.28
C SER A 279 11.73 -7.03 -3.49
N LYS A 280 12.49 -8.04 -3.05
CA LYS A 280 13.90 -8.16 -3.40
C LYS A 280 14.06 -8.64 -4.84
N GLY A 281 15.21 -8.35 -5.42
CA GLY A 281 15.55 -8.69 -6.79
C GLY A 281 16.01 -7.48 -7.59
N ASP A 282 17.02 -7.70 -8.43
CA ASP A 282 17.54 -6.67 -9.32
C ASP A 282 16.47 -6.30 -10.35
N HIS A 283 15.99 -5.05 -10.35
CA HIS A 283 14.96 -4.59 -11.30
C HIS A 283 13.64 -5.37 -11.28
N GLU A 284 13.29 -5.96 -10.14
CA GLU A 284 12.13 -6.85 -9.99
C GLU A 284 11.06 -6.29 -9.05
N ILE A 285 9.82 -6.70 -9.28
CA ILE A 285 8.71 -6.56 -8.34
C ILE A 285 8.13 -7.94 -8.03
N GLY A 286 7.50 -8.09 -6.87
CA GLY A 286 6.79 -9.32 -6.51
C GLY A 286 5.32 -9.24 -6.91
N TYR A 287 4.72 -10.39 -7.23
CA TYR A 287 3.27 -10.52 -7.34
C TYR A 287 2.75 -11.85 -6.80
N SER A 288 1.47 -11.86 -6.45
CA SER A 288 0.73 -13.05 -6.02
C SER A 288 -0.72 -12.98 -6.50
N ILE A 289 -1.36 -14.15 -6.64
CA ILE A 289 -2.74 -14.29 -7.12
C ILE A 289 -3.57 -14.95 -6.03
N SER A 290 -4.83 -14.55 -5.93
CA SER A 290 -5.81 -15.17 -5.06
C SER A 290 -7.13 -15.39 -5.81
N GLU A 291 -7.74 -16.55 -5.63
CA GLU A 291 -9.06 -16.87 -6.19
C GLU A 291 -10.20 -16.24 -5.36
N ASP A 292 -9.96 -16.04 -4.06
CA ASP A 292 -10.98 -15.59 -3.09
C ASP A 292 -10.65 -14.25 -2.42
N GLY A 293 -9.49 -13.68 -2.73
CA GLY A 293 -9.00 -12.41 -2.16
C GLY A 293 -8.46 -12.55 -0.73
N VAL A 294 -8.33 -13.77 -0.19
CA VAL A 294 -7.85 -14.01 1.19
C VAL A 294 -6.69 -14.99 1.20
N ASN A 295 -6.78 -16.05 0.40
CA ASN A 295 -5.76 -17.08 0.27
C ASN A 295 -4.88 -16.76 -0.96
N TRP A 296 -3.65 -16.36 -0.69
CA TRP A 296 -2.71 -15.88 -1.70
C TRP A 296 -1.67 -16.95 -2.07
N SER A 297 -1.34 -17.05 -3.36
CA SER A 297 -0.27 -17.93 -3.82
C SER A 297 1.10 -17.47 -3.30
N LYS A 298 2.10 -18.35 -3.41
CA LYS A 298 3.50 -17.94 -3.24
C LYS A 298 3.88 -16.82 -4.21
N GLU A 299 4.82 -15.99 -3.79
CA GLU A 299 5.41 -14.93 -4.60
C GLU A 299 5.95 -15.48 -5.93
N ILE A 300 5.68 -14.72 -7.00
CA ILE A 300 6.41 -14.80 -8.26
C ILE A 300 7.07 -13.44 -8.49
N ARG A 301 8.35 -13.45 -8.88
CA ARG A 301 9.09 -12.23 -9.20
C ARG A 301 9.05 -11.93 -10.69
N LEU A 302 8.88 -10.65 -11.00
CA LEU A 302 8.78 -10.13 -12.35
C LEU A 302 9.87 -9.09 -12.60
N LYS A 303 10.78 -9.40 -13.52
CA LYS A 303 11.80 -8.46 -14.01
C LYS A 303 11.15 -7.37 -14.85
N VAL A 304 11.03 -6.16 -14.28
CA VAL A 304 10.36 -4.99 -14.88
C VAL A 304 11.24 -4.33 -15.94
N GLN A 305 12.52 -4.11 -15.65
CA GLN A 305 13.47 -3.50 -16.60
C GLN A 305 14.51 -4.50 -17.09
N LYS A 306 14.75 -4.48 -18.41
CA LYS A 306 15.69 -5.36 -19.10
C LYS A 306 16.49 -4.55 -20.10
N LYS A 307 17.73 -4.97 -20.36
CA LYS A 307 18.57 -4.36 -21.39
C LYS A 307 17.84 -4.38 -22.75
N PRO A 308 17.92 -3.31 -23.55
CA PRO A 308 18.76 -2.12 -23.37
C PRO A 308 18.14 -1.00 -22.51
N ASN A 309 16.91 -1.17 -22.02
CA ASN A 309 16.14 -0.13 -21.33
C ASN A 309 16.27 -0.25 -19.80
N ILE A 310 17.43 0.15 -19.25
CA ILE A 310 17.64 0.18 -17.80
C ILE A 310 18.06 1.59 -17.39
N TRP A 311 17.26 2.22 -16.53
CA TRP A 311 17.59 3.49 -15.88
C TRP A 311 17.61 3.40 -14.36
N VAL A 312 17.10 2.29 -13.82
CA VAL A 312 17.12 1.96 -12.41
C VAL A 312 18.53 1.49 -12.04
N GLU A 313 18.98 1.84 -10.83
CA GLU A 313 20.23 1.33 -10.30
C GLU A 313 20.18 -0.19 -10.12
N GLU A 314 21.32 -0.86 -10.23
CA GLU A 314 21.40 -2.30 -9.98
C GLU A 314 21.15 -2.62 -8.49
N GLY A 315 20.68 -3.84 -8.22
CA GLY A 315 20.63 -4.43 -6.87
C GLY A 315 19.26 -4.39 -6.20
N ASP A 316 19.18 -5.07 -5.05
CA ASP A 316 17.99 -5.16 -4.22
C ASP A 316 17.54 -3.75 -3.77
N HIS A 317 16.22 -3.52 -3.75
CA HIS A 317 15.59 -2.25 -3.36
C HIS A 317 15.94 -1.05 -4.24
N SER A 318 16.56 -1.24 -5.41
CA SER A 318 16.65 -0.16 -6.41
C SER A 318 15.36 -0.04 -7.20
N MET A 319 14.78 -1.17 -7.64
CA MET A 319 13.36 -1.21 -8.01
C MET A 319 12.54 -1.11 -6.73
N ARG A 320 11.63 -0.17 -6.69
CA ARG A 320 10.79 0.08 -5.54
C ARG A 320 9.34 0.10 -5.98
N THR A 321 8.55 0.79 -5.20
CA THR A 321 7.23 0.40 -4.83
C THR A 321 6.27 0.51 -6.00
N PRO A 322 5.66 -0.61 -6.44
CA PRO A 322 4.49 -0.56 -7.29
C PRO A 322 3.39 0.28 -6.62
N LEU A 323 2.85 1.24 -7.35
CA LEU A 323 1.79 2.12 -6.91
C LEU A 323 0.41 1.65 -7.43
N CYS A 324 0.38 0.72 -8.38
CA CYS A 324 -0.87 0.12 -8.84
C CYS A 324 -0.64 -1.14 -9.68
N VAL A 325 -1.73 -1.88 -9.90
CA VAL A 325 -1.86 -2.91 -10.94
C VAL A 325 -3.23 -2.84 -11.60
N ILE A 326 -3.40 -1.91 -12.54
CA ILE A 326 -4.72 -1.59 -13.11
C ILE A 326 -4.95 -2.43 -14.35
N GLU A 327 -5.98 -3.30 -14.33
CA GLU A 327 -6.40 -4.03 -15.53
C GLU A 327 -7.09 -3.09 -16.53
N GLU A 328 -6.56 -3.04 -17.74
CA GLU A 328 -7.02 -2.22 -18.85
C GLU A 328 -8.11 -2.92 -19.67
N ASP A 329 -8.81 -2.16 -20.54
CA ASP A 329 -9.90 -2.68 -21.38
C ASP A 329 -9.47 -3.82 -22.31
N ASN A 330 -8.23 -3.81 -22.74
CA ASN A 330 -7.64 -4.83 -23.60
C ASN A 330 -7.09 -6.05 -22.82
N GLY A 331 -7.26 -6.11 -21.50
CA GLY A 331 -6.78 -7.20 -20.64
C GLY A 331 -5.28 -7.14 -20.31
N SER A 332 -4.58 -6.09 -20.72
CA SER A 332 -3.24 -5.78 -20.20
C SER A 332 -3.35 -5.09 -18.83
N PHE A 333 -2.24 -4.97 -18.12
CA PHE A 333 -2.17 -4.26 -16.84
C PHE A 333 -1.24 -3.07 -16.95
N THR A 334 -1.64 -1.92 -16.41
CA THR A 334 -0.74 -0.78 -16.20
C THR A 334 -0.15 -0.85 -14.79
N ILE A 335 1.18 -0.79 -14.70
CA ILE A 335 1.92 -0.64 -13.45
C ILE A 335 2.61 0.73 -13.49
N VAL A 336 2.40 1.51 -12.43
CA VAL A 336 3.22 2.67 -12.09
C VAL A 336 4.06 2.26 -10.88
N TYR A 337 5.34 2.63 -10.84
CA TYR A 337 6.24 2.23 -9.76
C TYR A 337 7.25 3.33 -9.44
N THR A 338 7.79 3.33 -8.22
CA THR A 338 8.96 4.14 -7.87
C THR A 338 10.22 3.32 -8.08
N ALA A 339 11.33 3.95 -8.44
CA ALA A 339 12.62 3.28 -8.49
C ALA A 339 13.77 4.26 -8.38
N ARG A 340 14.86 3.81 -7.75
CA ARG A 340 16.06 4.60 -7.53
C ARG A 340 16.87 4.73 -8.82
N THR A 341 17.26 5.95 -9.13
CA THR A 341 18.24 6.31 -10.16
C THR A 341 19.30 7.23 -9.58
N LYS A 342 20.42 7.43 -10.30
CA LYS A 342 21.49 8.34 -9.90
C LYS A 342 21.44 9.65 -10.69
N ILE A 343 21.61 10.76 -9.97
CA ILE A 343 21.76 12.10 -10.53
C ILE A 343 22.98 12.72 -9.87
N ASN A 344 24.04 12.96 -10.63
CA ASN A 344 25.28 13.55 -10.11
C ASN A 344 25.71 12.88 -8.78
N GLU A 345 25.76 11.54 -8.77
CA GLU A 345 26.12 10.69 -7.62
C GLU A 345 25.11 10.66 -6.45
N THR A 346 24.05 11.46 -6.51
CA THR A 346 22.97 11.46 -5.50
C THR A 346 21.83 10.54 -5.95
N SER A 347 21.24 9.81 -5.00
CA SER A 347 20.07 8.98 -5.26
C SER A 347 18.81 9.82 -5.42
N PHE A 348 17.97 9.46 -6.39
CA PHE A 348 16.63 10.01 -6.55
C PHE A 348 15.67 8.90 -6.93
N TYR A 349 14.52 8.88 -6.29
CA TYR A 349 13.49 7.89 -6.58
C TYR A 349 12.53 8.45 -7.62
N ALA A 350 12.66 8.00 -8.86
CA ALA A 350 11.86 8.44 -9.99
C ALA A 350 10.61 7.56 -10.16
N ILE A 351 9.61 8.06 -10.91
CA ILE A 351 8.42 7.27 -11.25
C ILE A 351 8.62 6.62 -12.61
N GLY A 352 8.41 5.31 -12.68
CA GLY A 352 8.39 4.51 -13.88
C GLY A 352 6.99 4.00 -14.23
N LYS A 353 6.87 3.49 -15.45
CA LYS A 353 5.65 2.86 -15.96
C LYS A 353 6.02 1.65 -16.82
N CYS A 354 5.29 0.55 -16.65
CA CYS A 354 5.30 -0.57 -17.58
C CYS A 354 3.88 -1.10 -17.80
N SER A 355 3.75 -1.97 -18.79
CA SER A 355 2.52 -2.70 -19.06
C SER A 355 2.79 -4.18 -19.07
N LEU A 356 1.92 -4.94 -18.40
CA LEU A 356 2.00 -6.38 -18.27
C LEU A 356 0.87 -7.07 -19.04
N ALA A 357 1.05 -8.33 -19.36
CA ALA A 357 -0.03 -9.19 -19.79
C ALA A 357 0.21 -10.61 -19.28
N TRP A 358 -0.86 -11.39 -19.30
CA TRP A 358 -0.79 -12.82 -19.10
C TRP A 358 -0.17 -13.53 -20.30
N LYS A 359 0.75 -14.46 -20.04
CA LYS A 359 1.34 -15.34 -21.04
C LYS A 359 0.41 -16.45 -21.49
#